data_AF-A0A4Q8TRI9-F1
#
_entry.id   AF-A0A4Q8TRI9-F1
#
_cell.length_a   1.000
_cell.length_b   1.000
_cell.length_c   1.000
_cell.angle_alpha   90.00
_cell.angle_beta   90.00
_cell.angle_gamma   90.00
#
_symmetry.space_group_name_H-M   'P 1'
#
loop_
_entity.id
_entity.type
_entity.pdbx_description
1 polymer ?
#
loop_
_entity_poly.entity_id
_entity_poly.type
_entity_poly.pdbx_seq_one_letter_code
_entity_poly.pdbx_strand_id
1 'polypeptide(L)'
;MAGSYHGQVHEENLKRLKEFHQVSKKNRYRKCLVTCSEKNPKGRTRKVQRKALFHKWDEIKQVIDASPMIGGHPGGQIAYTLGIVEFMDGTVGQVSPGYIKFLDTEDFAGDCNE
;
A
#
# COMPACT_ATOMS: atom_id res chain seq x y z
N MET A 1 36.99 -18.90 -2.72
CA MET A 1 36.53 -17.81 -3.62
C MET A 1 35.08 -17.49 -3.28
N ALA A 2 34.83 -16.76 -2.18
CA ALA A 2 33.48 -16.32 -1.80
C ALA A 2 33.13 -15.07 -2.60
N GLY A 3 32.79 -15.27 -3.88
CA GLY A 3 32.40 -14.18 -4.77
C GLY A 3 31.06 -13.58 -4.35
N SER A 4 31.08 -12.33 -3.90
CA SER A 4 30.20 -11.23 -4.34
C SER A 4 28.67 -11.46 -4.47
N TYR A 5 28.07 -12.45 -3.80
CA TYR A 5 26.60 -12.65 -3.81
C TYR A 5 25.84 -11.36 -3.44
N HIS A 6 26.40 -10.59 -2.50
CA HIS A 6 25.76 -9.37 -2.01
C HIS A 6 25.76 -8.21 -3.02
N GLY A 7 26.77 -8.16 -3.90
CA GLY A 7 26.86 -7.16 -4.98
C GLY A 7 25.90 -7.44 -6.12
N GLN A 8 25.75 -8.71 -6.50
CA GLN A 8 24.83 -9.14 -7.57
C GLN A 8 23.37 -8.85 -7.20
N VAL A 9 22.95 -9.21 -5.98
CA VAL A 9 21.58 -8.94 -5.48
C VAL A 9 21.29 -7.43 -5.41
N HIS A 10 22.28 -6.63 -5.02
CA HIS A 10 22.12 -5.18 -4.98
C HIS A 10 21.89 -4.58 -6.37
N GLU A 11 22.70 -4.99 -7.35
CA GLU A 11 22.62 -4.51 -8.72
C GLU A 11 21.31 -4.93 -9.41
N GLU A 12 20.86 -6.16 -9.19
CA GLU A 12 19.54 -6.64 -9.64
C GLU A 12 18.39 -5.83 -9.03
N ASN A 13 18.45 -5.53 -7.74
CA ASN A 13 17.42 -4.70 -7.08
C ASN A 13 17.39 -3.28 -7.64
N LEU A 14 18.55 -2.69 -7.94
CA LEU A 14 18.63 -1.37 -8.58
C LEU A 14 18.06 -1.39 -9.99
N LYS A 15 18.35 -2.44 -10.77
CA LYS A 15 17.80 -2.62 -12.12
C LYS A 15 16.26 -2.72 -12.05
N ARG A 16 15.75 -3.57 -11.16
CA ARG A 16 14.32 -3.73 -10.92
C ARG A 16 13.66 -2.43 -10.48
N LEU A 17 14.29 -1.65 -9.60
CA LEU A 17 13.77 -0.35 -9.17
C LEU A 17 13.62 0.62 -10.35
N LYS A 18 14.63 0.67 -11.24
CA LYS A 18 14.60 1.51 -12.45
C LYS A 18 13.47 1.10 -13.38
N GLU A 19 13.27 -0.21 -13.59
CA GLU A 19 12.18 -0.77 -14.40
C GLU A 19 10.81 -0.36 -13.81
N PHE A 20 10.60 -0.56 -12.50
CA PHE A 20 9.37 -0.15 -11.81
C PHE A 20 9.08 1.34 -11.98
N HIS A 21 10.11 2.18 -11.81
CA HIS A 21 9.96 3.62 -11.97
C HIS A 21 9.55 3.99 -13.40
N GLN A 22 10.14 3.35 -14.40
CA GLN A 22 9.84 3.63 -15.80
C GLN A 22 8.42 3.20 -16.18
N VAL A 23 7.96 2.04 -15.69
CA VAL A 23 6.57 1.58 -15.86
C VAL A 23 5.59 2.53 -15.18
N SER A 24 5.90 2.94 -13.94
CA SER A 24 5.02 3.84 -13.17
C SER A 24 4.78 5.18 -13.87
N LYS A 25 5.74 5.69 -14.65
CA LYS A 25 5.58 6.93 -15.44
C LYS A 25 4.66 6.80 -16.64
N LYS A 26 4.52 5.60 -17.19
CA LYS A 26 3.62 5.33 -18.33
C LYS A 26 2.16 5.20 -17.89
N ASN A 27 1.95 4.75 -16.66
CA ASN A 27 0.61 4.50 -16.13
C ASN A 27 -0.03 5.78 -15.62
N ARG A 28 -1.29 6.04 -16.01
CA ARG A 28 -2.09 7.17 -15.47
C ARG A 28 -2.30 7.05 -13.96
N TYR A 29 -2.49 5.82 -13.48
CA TYR A 29 -2.64 5.47 -12.07
C TYR A 29 -1.78 4.25 -11.74
N ARG A 30 -1.19 4.23 -10.55
CA ARG A 30 -0.36 3.09 -10.12
C ARG A 30 -1.26 1.92 -9.73
N LYS A 31 -1.15 0.78 -10.41
CA LYS A 31 -1.86 -0.44 -10.04
C LYS A 31 -1.24 -1.01 -8.76
N CYS A 32 -2.08 -1.49 -7.86
CA CYS A 32 -1.65 -2.07 -6.59
C CYS A 32 -2.51 -3.29 -6.21
N LEU A 33 -1.95 -4.09 -5.30
CA LEU A 33 -2.63 -5.19 -4.64
C LEU A 33 -2.81 -4.82 -3.18
N VAL A 34 -4.06 -4.90 -2.71
CA VAL A 34 -4.45 -4.56 -1.35
C VAL A 34 -4.79 -5.83 -0.60
N THR A 35 -4.15 -6.04 0.56
CA THR A 35 -4.49 -7.16 1.45
C THR A 35 -5.62 -6.76 2.39
N CYS A 36 -6.82 -7.28 2.11
CA CYS A 36 -8.03 -7.09 2.91
C CYS A 36 -8.23 -8.25 3.91
N SER A 37 -9.02 -8.00 4.95
CA SER A 37 -9.46 -9.05 5.89
C SER A 37 -10.98 -9.22 5.77
N GLU A 38 -11.43 -10.40 5.35
CA GLU A 38 -12.85 -10.71 5.14
C GLU A 38 -13.32 -11.76 6.15
N LYS A 39 -14.58 -11.67 6.59
CA LYS A 39 -15.19 -12.69 7.46
C LYS A 39 -15.90 -13.73 6.61
N ASN A 40 -15.57 -15.00 6.81
CA ASN A 40 -16.31 -16.10 6.22
C ASN A 40 -17.71 -16.22 6.86
N PRO A 41 -18.67 -16.94 6.25
CA PRO A 41 -20.02 -17.15 6.83
C PRO A 41 -20.01 -17.77 8.24
N LYS A 42 -18.93 -18.49 8.59
CA LYS A 42 -18.69 -19.06 9.92
C LYS A 42 -17.99 -18.09 10.90
N GLY A 43 -17.87 -16.81 10.57
CA GLY A 43 -17.26 -15.76 11.38
C GLY A 43 -15.71 -15.73 11.40
N ARG A 44 -15.03 -16.66 10.73
CA ARG A 44 -13.55 -16.70 10.68
C ARG A 44 -12.98 -15.64 9.74
N THR A 45 -11.99 -14.88 10.21
CA THR A 45 -11.27 -13.88 9.40
C THR A 45 -10.29 -14.56 8.46
N ARG A 46 -10.34 -14.22 7.17
CA ARG A 46 -9.41 -14.63 6.11
C ARG A 46 -8.75 -13.39 5.50
N LYS A 47 -7.46 -13.48 5.20
CA LYS A 47 -6.79 -12.46 4.37
C LYS A 47 -7.04 -12.74 2.88
N VAL A 48 -7.49 -11.73 2.16
CA VAL A 48 -7.80 -11.76 0.74
C VAL A 48 -7.04 -10.64 0.04
N GLN A 49 -6.59 -10.86 -1.18
CA GLN A 49 -5.89 -9.85 -1.97
C GLN A 49 -6.78 -9.34 -3.09
N ARG A 50 -6.93 -8.02 -3.19
CA ARG A 50 -7.77 -7.35 -4.19
C ARG A 50 -6.93 -6.38 -5.01
N LYS A 51 -7.12 -6.35 -6.32
CA LYS A 51 -6.49 -5.36 -7.21
C LYS A 51 -7.18 -4.01 -7.04
N ALA A 52 -6.41 -2.93 -7.10
CA ALA A 52 -6.89 -1.57 -7.00
C ALA A 52 -5.95 -0.58 -7.72
N LEU A 53 -6.47 0.60 -8.06
CA LEU A 53 -5.71 1.75 -8.52
C LEU A 53 -5.38 2.64 -7.32
N PHE A 54 -4.10 2.98 -7.17
CA PHE A 54 -3.64 3.89 -6.14
C PHE A 54 -3.75 5.33 -6.64
N HIS A 55 -4.39 6.18 -5.83
CA HIS A 55 -4.61 7.59 -6.14
C HIS A 55 -3.58 8.49 -5.47
N LYS A 56 -3.53 8.46 -4.13
CA LYS A 56 -2.61 9.28 -3.34
C LYS A 56 -2.39 8.73 -1.94
N TRP A 57 -1.34 9.22 -1.29
CA TRP A 57 -1.22 9.16 0.16
C TRP A 57 -1.99 10.34 0.76
N ASP A 58 -2.64 10.09 1.89
CA ASP A 58 -3.30 11.11 2.69
C ASP A 58 -2.90 10.97 4.16
N GLU A 59 -2.83 12.10 4.85
CA GLU A 59 -2.54 12.15 6.28
C GLU A 59 -3.81 12.51 7.04
N ILE A 60 -4.36 11.56 7.78
CA ILE A 60 -5.52 11.78 8.65
C ILE A 60 -5.01 12.14 10.03
N LYS A 61 -5.44 13.29 10.53
CA LYS A 61 -5.09 13.78 11.85
C LYS A 61 -6.30 13.74 12.76
N GLN A 62 -6.19 13.02 13.86
CA GLN A 62 -7.22 12.93 14.88
C GLN A 62 -6.73 13.62 16.15
N VAL A 63 -7.53 14.56 16.66
CA VAL A 63 -7.32 15.14 17.98
C VAL A 63 -7.76 14.13 19.02
N ILE A 64 -6.90 13.89 20.01
CA ILE A 64 -7.14 12.98 21.12
C ILE A 64 -7.16 13.81 22.40
N ASP A 65 -8.27 13.75 23.12
CA ASP A 65 -8.41 14.45 24.39
C ASP A 65 -7.48 13.85 25.46
N ALA A 66 -7.15 14.66 26.46
CA ALA A 66 -6.40 14.20 27.60
C ALA A 66 -7.20 13.15 28.38
N SER A 67 -6.51 12.15 28.93
CA SER A 67 -7.13 11.19 29.82
C SER A 67 -7.65 11.90 31.08
N PRO A 68 -8.90 11.64 31.52
CA PRO A 68 -9.46 12.27 32.71
C PRO A 68 -8.92 11.67 34.03
N MET A 69 -8.09 10.62 33.97
CA MET A 69 -7.54 9.95 35.16
C MET A 69 -6.25 10.62 35.64
N ILE A 70 -6.04 10.67 36.96
CA ILE A 70 -4.79 11.16 37.56
C ILE A 70 -3.63 10.29 37.07
N GLY A 71 -2.63 10.93 36.44
CA GLY A 71 -1.48 10.24 35.82
C GLY A 71 -1.73 9.69 34.41
N GLY A 72 -2.86 10.01 33.78
CA GLY A 72 -3.21 9.55 32.44
C GLY A 72 -2.44 10.24 31.30
N HIS A 73 -2.64 9.78 30.07
CA HIS A 73 -1.96 10.33 28.89
C HIS A 73 -2.38 11.79 28.63
N PRO A 74 -1.44 12.66 28.22
CA PRO A 74 -1.79 14.01 27.80
C PRO A 74 -2.64 13.96 26.53
N GLY A 75 -3.44 15.02 26.32
CA GLY A 75 -4.12 15.23 25.05
C GLY A 75 -3.10 15.58 23.95
N GLY A 76 -3.48 15.37 22.70
CA GLY A 76 -2.60 15.63 21.57
C GLY A 76 -3.25 15.36 20.23
N GLN A 77 -2.43 15.15 19.22
CA GLN A 77 -2.88 14.80 17.87
C GLN A 77 -2.13 13.56 17.41
N ILE A 78 -2.86 12.57 16.89
CA ILE A 78 -2.28 11.43 16.20
C ILE A 78 -2.48 11.61 14.72
N ALA A 79 -1.40 11.44 13.95
CA ALA A 79 -1.42 11.46 12.50
C ALA A 79 -1.22 10.05 11.95
N TYR A 80 -2.09 9.63 11.04
CA TYR A 80 -2.02 8.36 10.34
C TYR A 80 -1.85 8.62 8.84
N THR A 81 -0.83 8.00 8.24
CA THR A 81 -0.70 7.96 6.78
C THR A 81 -1.53 6.80 6.23
N LEU A 82 -2.43 7.08 5.29
CA LEU A 82 -3.26 6.09 4.61
C LEU A 82 -3.14 6.27 3.09
N GLY A 83 -3.25 5.17 2.36
CA GLY A 83 -3.37 5.18 0.91
C GLY A 83 -4.82 5.21 0.49
N ILE A 84 -5.16 6.13 -0.41
CA ILE A 84 -6.46 6.16 -1.08
C ILE A 84 -6.37 5.30 -2.32
N VAL A 85 -7.21 4.26 -2.39
CA VAL A 85 -7.23 3.28 -3.48
C VAL A 85 -8.65 3.14 -4.02
N GLU A 86 -8.76 2.86 -5.31
CA GLU A 86 -10.02 2.52 -5.99
C GLU A 86 -9.94 1.07 -6.45
N PHE A 87 -10.80 0.22 -5.90
CA PHE A 87 -10.89 -1.18 -6.27
C PHE A 87 -11.51 -1.34 -7.66
N MET A 88 -11.28 -2.49 -8.30
CA MET A 88 -11.79 -2.75 -9.65
C MET A 88 -13.33 -2.83 -9.74
N ASP A 89 -14.04 -2.86 -8.60
CA ASP A 89 -15.51 -2.73 -8.53
C ASP A 89 -15.98 -1.27 -8.44
N GLY A 90 -15.07 -0.30 -8.55
CA GLY A 90 -15.33 1.13 -8.45
C GLY A 90 -15.40 1.67 -7.02
N THR A 91 -15.25 0.82 -5.99
CA THR A 91 -15.29 1.28 -4.59
C THR A 91 -13.98 1.95 -4.18
N VAL A 92 -14.06 3.04 -3.42
CA VAL A 92 -12.88 3.75 -2.88
C VAL A 92 -12.66 3.34 -1.44
N GLY A 93 -11.40 3.03 -1.08
CA GLY A 93 -11.00 2.62 0.25
C GLY A 93 -9.80 3.39 0.79
N GLN A 94 -9.74 3.52 2.11
CA GLN A 94 -8.56 3.99 2.84
C GLN A 94 -7.82 2.77 3.40
N VAL A 95 -6.53 2.65 3.08
CA VAL A 95 -5.75 1.44 3.38
C VAL A 95 -4.42 1.83 4.02
N SER A 96 -4.05 1.16 5.10
CA SER A 96 -2.73 1.39 5.73
C SER A 96 -1.59 0.97 4.79
N PRO A 97 -0.46 1.71 4.75
CA PRO A 97 0.65 1.45 3.82
C PRO A 97 1.14 -0.01 3.82
N GLY A 98 1.15 -0.66 4.98
CA GLY A 98 1.60 -2.05 5.13
C GLY A 98 0.73 -3.09 4.40
N TYR A 99 -0.47 -2.72 3.94
CA TYR A 99 -1.36 -3.60 3.19
C TYR A 99 -1.36 -3.33 1.68
N ILE A 100 -0.59 -2.35 1.20
CA ILE A 100 -0.52 -1.96 -0.21
C ILE A 100 0.78 -2.50 -0.82
N LYS A 101 0.66 -3.20 -1.95
CA LYS A 101 1.81 -3.61 -2.78
C LYS A 101 1.64 -3.08 -4.20
N PHE A 102 2.53 -2.19 -4.64
CA PHE A 102 2.53 -1.71 -6.02
C PHE A 102 2.90 -2.81 -7.01
N LEU A 103 2.21 -2.81 -8.16
CA LEU A 103 2.34 -3.80 -9.23
C LEU A 103 2.88 -3.15 -10.52
N ASP A 104 3.75 -2.13 -10.41
CA ASP A 104 4.32 -1.45 -11.58
C ASP A 104 5.37 -2.31 -12.31
N THR A 105 4.98 -3.50 -12.77
CA THR A 105 5.79 -4.37 -13.66
C THR A 105 5.27 -4.26 -15.09
N GLU A 106 6.09 -4.66 -16.07
CA GLU A 106 5.72 -4.59 -17.50
C GLU A 106 4.43 -5.36 -17.81
N ASP A 107 4.15 -6.46 -17.12
CA ASP A 107 2.90 -7.25 -17.26
C ASP A 107 1.63 -6.45 -16.94
N PHE A 108 1.76 -5.31 -16.26
CA PHE A 108 0.67 -4.43 -15.87
C PHE A 108 0.77 -3.04 -16.53
N ALA A 109 1.76 -2.83 -17.41
CA ALA A 109 1.91 -1.64 -18.23
C ALA A 109 0.96 -1.75 -19.45
N GLY A 110 -0.23 -1.18 -19.32
CA GLY A 110 -1.27 -1.25 -20.35
C GLY A 110 -2.54 -0.57 -19.88
N ASP A 111 -3.29 0.00 -20.83
CA ASP A 111 -4.54 0.71 -20.59
C ASP A 111 -5.51 -0.17 -19.78
N CYS A 112 -6.21 0.44 -18.84
CA CYS A 112 -7.18 -0.23 -17.96
C CYS A 112 -8.46 -0.69 -18.67
N ASN A 113 -8.45 -0.74 -20.01
CA ASN A 113 -9.62 -0.82 -20.88
C ASN A 113 -9.70 -2.11 -21.71
N GLU A 114 -9.24 -3.24 -21.17
CA GLU A 114 -9.55 -4.57 -21.72
C GLU A 114 -10.32 -5.42 -20.71
#